data_AF-X0V1H4-F1
#
_entry.id   AF-X0V1H4-F1
#
_cell.length_a   1.000
_cell.length_b   1.000
_cell.length_c   1.000
_cell.angle_alpha   90.00
_cell.angle_beta   90.00
_cell.angle_gamma   90.00
#
_symmetry.space_group_name_H-M   'P 1'
#
loop_
_entity.id
_entity.type
_entity.pdbx_description
1 polymer ?
#
loop_
_entity_poly.entity_id
_entity_poly.type
_entity_poly.pdbx_seq_one_letter_code
_entity_poly.pdbx_strand_id
1 'polypeptide(L)'
;LTDSVGIEAAQGFLHDFEGWVIFMACVLVLFAEMWLLSYVGKGDPRGWQMFDLNAGSLPEQSSVTQPLQKIPPAFVFSTLIVITTSLAGFFISEHPEQVPPRASLVTFPLTLGEWHGRPDNITQPVLDVLRLTDYLLANYVRVAGERVNLYVAYYENQRKGESPHSPRVCIPGGGWQITSLSREQLDLEQSDEPTLHFNRTLIKRGEQRQLVYYWFQQRGRLMANEYLVKWYLLVDALAKNRTDGALVRLVTPIDSREPIAAGDRRLRQF
;
A
#
# COMPACT_ATOMS: atom_id res chain seq x y z
N LEU A 1 24.24 2.30 22.10
CA LEU A 1 24.56 3.45 21.21
C LEU A 1 25.12 3.01 19.84
N THR A 2 25.26 1.71 19.57
CA THR A 2 25.76 1.16 18.30
C THR A 2 24.68 0.61 17.36
N ASP A 3 23.42 0.51 17.81
CA ASP A 3 22.34 -0.12 17.03
C ASP A 3 21.57 0.85 16.12
N SER A 4 21.64 2.16 16.37
CA SER A 4 20.95 3.16 15.54
C SER A 4 21.64 3.37 14.19
N VAL A 5 22.98 3.33 14.16
CA VAL A 5 23.77 3.61 12.95
C VAL A 5 23.61 2.51 11.88
N GLY A 6 23.43 1.25 12.29
CA GLY A 6 23.24 0.14 11.36
C GLY A 6 21.84 0.07 10.73
N ILE A 7 20.80 0.50 11.46
CA ILE A 7 19.41 0.49 11.00
C ILE A 7 19.17 1.66 10.04
N GLU A 8 19.72 2.84 10.34
CA GLU A 8 19.65 4.03 9.48
C GLU A 8 20.41 3.81 8.15
N ALA A 9 21.58 3.17 8.21
CA ALA A 9 22.37 2.84 7.02
C ALA A 9 21.69 1.78 6.12
N ALA A 10 21.02 0.78 6.71
CA ALA A 10 20.26 -0.21 5.96
C ALA A 10 18.97 0.36 5.35
N GLN A 11 18.28 1.28 6.04
CA GLN A 11 17.15 2.03 5.49
C GLN A 11 17.58 2.96 4.35
N GLY A 12 18.68 3.69 4.50
CA GLY A 12 19.24 4.54 3.45
C GLY A 12 19.61 3.73 2.20
N PHE A 13 20.35 2.63 2.37
CA PHE A 13 20.74 1.76 1.25
C PHE A 13 19.53 1.13 0.53
N LEU A 14 18.53 0.62 1.27
CA LEU A 14 17.34 0.02 0.66
C LEU A 14 16.46 1.07 -0.03
N HIS A 15 16.33 2.27 0.56
CA HIS A 15 15.61 3.39 -0.04
C HIS A 15 16.29 3.89 -1.32
N ASP A 16 17.62 4.02 -1.31
CA ASP A 16 18.39 4.46 -2.48
C ASP A 16 18.40 3.38 -3.57
N PHE A 17 18.45 2.10 -3.21
CA PHE A 17 18.35 0.98 -4.14
C PHE A 17 16.95 0.87 -4.78
N GLU A 18 15.89 1.00 -3.98
CA GLU A 18 14.51 1.03 -4.47
C GLU A 18 14.28 2.24 -5.41
N GLY A 19 14.80 3.41 -5.04
CA GLY A 19 14.80 4.61 -5.87
C GLY A 19 15.52 4.42 -7.20
N TRP A 20 16.69 3.78 -7.20
CA TRP A 20 17.45 3.49 -8.41
C TRP A 20 16.73 2.51 -9.35
N VAL A 21 16.12 1.45 -8.83
CA VAL A 21 15.36 0.48 -9.64
C VAL A 21 14.15 1.15 -10.28
N ILE A 22 13.40 1.96 -9.52
CA ILE A 22 12.25 2.70 -10.04
C ILE A 22 12.71 3.71 -11.11
N PHE A 23 13.80 4.44 -10.85
CA PHE A 23 14.38 5.36 -11.83
C PHE A 23 14.73 4.67 -13.14
N MET A 24 15.44 3.54 -13.09
CA MET A 24 15.78 2.76 -14.28
C MET A 24 14.54 2.22 -15.01
N ALA A 25 13.53 1.78 -14.27
CA ALA A 25 12.26 1.35 -14.85
C ALA A 25 11.54 2.51 -15.56
N CYS A 26 11.47 3.70 -14.95
CA CYS A 26 10.91 4.89 -15.58
C CYS A 26 11.68 5.29 -16.84
N VAL A 27 13.01 5.24 -16.83
CA VAL A 27 13.85 5.50 -18.00
C VAL A 27 13.52 4.51 -19.13
N LEU A 28 13.38 3.22 -18.83
CA LEU A 28 12.99 2.21 -19.81
C LEU A 28 11.58 2.45 -20.37
N VAL A 29 10.62 2.83 -19.52
CA VAL A 29 9.26 3.18 -19.96
C VAL A 29 9.29 4.40 -20.88
N LEU A 30 10.03 5.46 -20.54
CA LEU A 30 10.18 6.63 -21.40
C LEU A 30 10.81 6.27 -22.76
N PHE A 31 11.84 5.43 -22.78
CA PHE A 31 12.40 4.94 -24.04
C PHE A 31 11.40 4.09 -24.84
N ALA A 32 10.60 3.26 -24.17
CA ALA A 32 9.56 2.47 -24.81
C ALA A 32 8.43 3.35 -25.37
N GLU A 33 8.03 4.40 -24.65
CA GLU A 33 7.06 5.39 -25.11
C GLU A 33 7.59 6.21 -26.28
N MET A 34 8.84 6.70 -26.22
CA MET A 34 9.49 7.38 -27.34
C MET A 34 9.57 6.48 -28.57
N TRP A 35 9.93 5.21 -28.38
CA TRP A 35 9.97 4.22 -29.45
C TRP A 35 8.57 3.98 -30.05
N LEU A 36 7.55 3.78 -29.20
CA LEU A 36 6.17 3.58 -29.64
C LEU A 36 5.62 4.80 -30.38
N LEU A 37 5.89 6.01 -29.90
CA LEU A 37 5.50 7.27 -30.56
C LEU A 37 6.24 7.46 -31.89
N SER A 38 7.51 7.07 -31.98
CA SER A 38 8.26 7.07 -33.24
C SER A 38 7.80 6.00 -34.23
N TYR A 39 7.21 4.91 -33.74
CA TYR A 39 6.66 3.84 -34.57
C TYR A 39 5.26 4.18 -35.10
N VAL A 40 4.41 4.78 -34.25
CA VAL A 40 3.02 5.16 -34.59
C VAL A 40 2.97 6.48 -35.35
N GLY A 41 3.81 7.45 -34.97
CA GLY A 41 4.02 8.65 -35.76
C GLY A 41 4.91 8.30 -36.94
N LYS A 42 4.49 8.60 -38.17
CA LYS A 42 5.36 8.53 -39.37
C LYS A 42 6.46 9.61 -39.35
N GLY A 43 7.08 9.83 -38.18
CA GLY A 43 8.16 10.78 -37.97
C GLY A 43 9.46 10.18 -38.46
N ASP A 44 10.22 10.96 -39.22
CA ASP A 44 11.58 10.60 -39.63
C ASP A 44 12.40 10.23 -38.38
N PRO A 45 13.13 9.08 -38.36
CA PRO A 45 13.98 8.67 -37.23
C PRO A 45 15.11 9.66 -36.87
N ARG A 46 15.17 10.82 -37.53
CA ARG A 46 16.10 11.94 -37.31
C ARG A 46 15.60 12.98 -36.30
N GLY A 47 14.76 12.61 -35.34
CA GLY A 47 14.28 13.51 -34.27
C GLY A 47 15.39 14.16 -33.42
N TRP A 48 16.62 13.65 -33.49
CA TRP A 48 17.80 14.21 -32.83
C TRP A 48 18.37 15.46 -33.52
N GLN A 49 17.99 15.77 -34.76
CA GLN A 49 18.42 16.99 -35.46
C GLN A 49 17.80 18.28 -34.89
N MET A 50 16.76 18.17 -34.05
CA MET A 50 16.21 19.32 -33.32
C MET A 50 17.11 19.80 -32.16
N PHE A 51 18.10 18.99 -31.76
CA PHE A 51 19.11 19.34 -30.76
C PHE A 51 20.46 19.72 -31.38
N ASP A 52 20.52 19.85 -32.71
CA ASP A 52 21.74 20.27 -33.39
C ASP A 52 21.95 21.78 -33.19
N LEU A 53 22.68 22.15 -32.14
CA LEU A 53 23.13 23.51 -31.85
C LEU A 53 24.27 23.97 -32.79
N ASN A 54 24.44 23.33 -33.95
CA ASN A 54 25.41 23.75 -34.95
C ASN A 54 24.70 24.55 -36.06
N ALA A 55 24.12 25.68 -35.69
CA ALA A 55 23.72 26.72 -36.64
C ALA A 55 24.97 27.50 -37.12
N GLY A 56 25.92 26.79 -37.72
CA GLY A 56 27.17 27.32 -38.25
C GLY A 56 27.07 27.59 -39.75
N SER A 57 26.12 28.42 -40.18
CA SER A 57 26.17 29.28 -41.38
C SER A 57 24.78 29.86 -41.61
N LEU A 58 24.68 31.20 -41.58
CA LEU A 58 23.46 31.90 -41.97
C LEU A 58 23.22 31.67 -43.47
N PRO A 59 22.09 31.09 -43.91
CA PRO A 59 21.75 31.08 -45.32
C PRO A 59 21.32 32.49 -45.73
N GLU A 60 21.88 32.92 -46.86
CA GLU A 60 21.52 34.13 -47.59
C GLU A 60 20.00 34.18 -47.83
N GLN A 61 19.40 35.36 -47.61
CA GLN A 61 17.96 35.60 -47.67
C GLN A 61 17.38 35.16 -49.02
N SER A 62 16.76 34.00 -49.03
CA SER A 62 15.78 33.61 -50.03
C SER A 62 14.41 33.68 -49.37
N SER A 63 13.50 34.42 -49.98
CA SER A 63 12.11 34.58 -49.57
C SER A 63 11.39 33.23 -49.66
N VAL A 64 11.52 32.42 -48.61
CA VAL A 64 10.75 31.20 -48.42
C VAL A 64 9.43 31.62 -47.78
N THR A 65 8.34 31.60 -48.56
CA THR A 65 7.01 31.43 -47.97
C THR A 65 7.01 30.08 -47.27
N GLN A 66 7.31 30.09 -45.97
CA GLN A 66 7.23 28.93 -45.10
C GLN A 66 5.79 28.41 -45.20
N PRO A 67 5.54 27.20 -45.75
CA PRO A 67 4.21 26.62 -45.62
C PRO A 67 3.93 26.49 -44.14
N LEU A 68 2.75 26.93 -43.68
CA LEU A 68 2.26 26.71 -42.32
C LEU A 68 2.63 25.29 -41.90
N GLN A 69 3.60 25.18 -40.98
CA GLN A 69 4.12 23.90 -40.52
C GLN A 69 2.92 23.14 -39.95
N LYS A 70 2.48 22.11 -40.65
CA LYS A 70 1.33 21.31 -40.24
C LYS A 70 1.70 20.67 -38.90
N ILE A 71 0.92 20.96 -37.86
CA ILE A 71 1.12 20.38 -36.54
C ILE A 71 1.12 18.85 -36.70
N PRO A 72 2.18 18.14 -36.26
CA PRO A 72 2.24 16.70 -36.43
C PRO A 72 1.08 16.06 -35.65
N PRO A 73 0.41 15.03 -36.20
CA PRO A 73 -0.75 14.40 -35.56
C PRO A 73 -0.41 13.82 -34.18
N ALA A 74 0.85 13.43 -33.95
CA ALA A 74 1.34 13.00 -32.64
C ALA A 74 1.28 14.11 -31.59
N PHE A 75 1.56 15.37 -31.95
CA PHE A 75 1.47 16.51 -31.04
C PHE A 75 0.02 16.85 -30.71
N VAL A 76 -0.89 16.73 -31.69
CA VAL A 76 -2.33 16.90 -31.45
C VAL A 76 -2.84 15.81 -30.52
N PHE A 77 -2.45 14.55 -30.75
CA PHE A 77 -2.88 13.41 -29.94
C PHE A 77 -2.34 13.47 -28.50
N SER A 78 -1.05 13.81 -28.31
CA SER A 78 -0.46 13.98 -26.98
C SER A 78 -1.10 15.14 -26.22
N THR A 79 -1.33 16.27 -26.90
CA THR A 79 -2.03 17.43 -26.31
C THR A 79 -3.46 17.07 -25.93
N LEU A 80 -4.18 16.34 -26.78
CA LEU A 80 -5.53 15.87 -26.49
C LEU A 80 -5.54 14.97 -25.26
N ILE A 81 -4.63 13.98 -25.18
CA ILE A 81 -4.48 13.10 -24.01
C ILE A 81 -4.23 13.92 -22.76
N VAL A 82 -3.26 14.84 -22.77
CA VAL A 82 -2.94 15.68 -21.61
C VAL A 82 -4.14 16.51 -21.18
N ILE A 83 -4.86 17.13 -22.11
CA ILE A 83 -6.07 17.91 -21.81
C ILE A 83 -7.16 17.01 -21.23
N THR A 84 -7.45 15.85 -21.85
CA THR A 84 -8.48 14.94 -21.36
C THR A 84 -8.13 14.36 -19.99
N THR A 85 -6.86 14.02 -19.75
CA THR A 85 -6.41 13.45 -18.47
C THR A 85 -6.41 14.51 -17.37
N SER A 86 -5.98 15.74 -17.69
CA SER A 86 -6.03 16.87 -16.76
C SER A 86 -7.47 17.20 -16.40
N LEU A 87 -8.35 17.31 -17.40
CA LEU A 87 -9.76 17.63 -17.21
C LEU A 87 -10.48 16.52 -16.42
N ALA A 88 -10.23 15.25 -16.74
CA ALA A 88 -10.73 14.11 -15.96
C ALA A 88 -10.23 14.15 -14.51
N GLY A 89 -8.95 14.49 -14.29
CA GLY A 89 -8.37 14.63 -12.96
C GLY A 89 -9.04 15.71 -12.10
N PHE A 90 -9.43 16.84 -12.70
CA PHE A 90 -10.21 17.88 -12.02
C PHE A 90 -11.59 17.37 -11.59
N PHE A 91 -12.32 16.70 -12.48
CA PHE A 91 -13.65 16.16 -12.15
C PHE A 91 -13.61 15.02 -11.10
N ILE A 92 -12.56 14.19 -11.09
CA ILE A 92 -12.41 13.10 -10.11
C ILE A 92 -12.02 13.63 -8.71
N SER A 93 -11.35 14.78 -8.63
CA SER A 93 -10.85 15.33 -7.36
C SER A 93 -11.93 15.99 -6.51
N GLU A 94 -13.04 16.44 -7.10
CA GLU A 94 -14.11 17.16 -6.39
C GLU A 94 -15.22 16.25 -5.86
N HIS A 95 -15.27 14.98 -6.24
CA HIS A 95 -16.28 14.06 -5.72
C HIS A 95 -15.87 13.50 -4.34
N PRO A 96 -16.60 13.81 -3.26
CA PRO A 96 -16.38 13.17 -1.97
C PRO A 96 -16.58 11.64 -2.14
N GLU A 97 -15.68 10.86 -1.55
CA GLU A 97 -15.81 9.40 -1.60
C GLU A 97 -17.05 8.94 -0.86
N GLN A 98 -17.65 7.86 -1.33
CA GLN A 98 -18.81 7.29 -0.68
C GLN A 98 -18.38 6.52 0.58
N VAL A 99 -18.72 7.04 1.75
CA VAL A 99 -18.47 6.33 3.01
C VAL A 99 -19.65 5.41 3.32
N PRO A 100 -19.46 4.09 3.43
CA PRO A 100 -20.53 3.19 3.83
C PRO A 100 -20.93 3.43 5.29
N PRO A 101 -22.23 3.34 5.64
CA PRO A 101 -22.64 3.26 7.04
C PRO A 101 -22.00 2.04 7.72
N ARG A 102 -21.48 2.23 8.94
CA ARG A 102 -20.94 1.16 9.77
C ARG A 102 -21.09 1.46 11.25
N ALA A 103 -21.07 0.42 12.09
CA ALA A 103 -20.93 0.58 13.53
C ALA A 103 -19.50 0.99 13.89
N SER A 104 -19.34 1.86 14.89
CA SER A 104 -18.01 2.25 15.39
C SER A 104 -17.30 1.11 16.12
N LEU A 105 -15.97 1.05 15.99
CA LEU A 105 -15.15 0.04 16.65
C LEU A 105 -15.14 0.18 18.18
N VAL A 106 -15.52 1.33 18.74
CA VAL A 106 -15.71 1.50 20.19
C VAL A 106 -16.84 0.61 20.72
N THR A 107 -17.82 0.27 19.87
CA THR A 107 -18.94 -0.62 20.21
C THR A 107 -18.65 -2.09 19.92
N PHE A 108 -17.43 -2.42 19.48
CA PHE A 108 -17.06 -3.80 19.18
C PHE A 108 -17.16 -4.68 20.45
N PRO A 109 -17.73 -5.89 20.35
CA PRO A 109 -17.97 -6.73 21.52
C PRO A 109 -16.69 -7.05 22.29
N LEU A 110 -16.69 -6.79 23.59
CA LEU A 110 -15.62 -7.22 24.50
C LEU A 110 -15.79 -8.66 25.00
N THR A 111 -16.81 -9.38 24.53
CA THR A 111 -17.02 -10.79 24.83
C THR A 111 -17.23 -11.54 23.53
N LEU A 112 -16.32 -12.48 23.24
CA LEU A 112 -16.33 -13.30 22.02
C LEU A 112 -16.29 -14.77 22.44
N GLY A 113 -17.47 -15.40 22.54
CA GLY A 113 -17.58 -16.75 23.10
C GLY A 113 -17.00 -16.81 24.51
N GLU A 114 -15.90 -17.56 24.70
CA GLU A 114 -15.21 -17.68 26.00
C GLU A 114 -14.14 -16.59 26.25
N TRP A 115 -13.86 -15.75 25.25
CA TRP A 115 -12.86 -14.69 25.34
C TRP A 115 -13.44 -13.43 25.96
N HIS A 116 -12.74 -12.89 26.95
CA HIS A 116 -13.08 -11.65 27.63
C HIS A 116 -12.02 -10.60 27.34
N GLY A 117 -12.44 -9.54 26.65
CA GLY A 117 -11.62 -8.44 26.17
C GLY A 117 -11.56 -7.28 27.16
N ARG A 118 -10.38 -6.68 27.26
CA ARG A 118 -10.19 -5.37 27.88
C ARG A 118 -9.66 -4.40 26.82
N PRO A 119 -10.35 -3.27 26.57
CA PRO A 119 -9.87 -2.28 25.62
C PRO A 119 -8.58 -1.64 26.13
N ASP A 120 -7.77 -1.21 25.18
CA ASP A 120 -6.52 -0.50 25.37
C ASP A 120 -6.50 0.70 24.42
N ASN A 121 -5.65 1.68 24.69
CA ASN A 121 -5.67 2.96 23.98
C ASN A 121 -4.35 3.25 23.28
N ILE A 122 -4.44 3.83 22.09
CA ILE A 122 -3.28 4.40 21.40
C ILE A 122 -3.15 5.86 21.80
N THR A 123 -1.94 6.27 22.16
CA THR A 123 -1.65 7.67 22.54
C THR A 123 -1.86 8.63 21.38
N GLN A 124 -2.32 9.85 21.65
CA GLN A 124 -2.59 10.85 20.61
C GLN A 124 -1.44 11.10 19.62
N PRO A 125 -0.16 11.23 20.04
CA PRO A 125 0.93 11.45 19.09
C PRO A 125 1.09 10.33 18.06
N VAL A 126 0.75 9.09 18.43
CA VAL A 126 0.78 7.95 17.51
C VAL A 126 -0.42 8.01 16.56
N LEU A 127 -1.60 8.40 17.05
CA LEU A 127 -2.78 8.59 16.21
C LEU A 127 -2.58 9.68 15.16
N ASP A 128 -1.90 10.77 15.51
CA ASP A 128 -1.60 11.89 14.59
C ASP A 128 -0.70 11.46 13.42
N VAL A 129 0.15 10.46 13.64
CA VAL A 129 1.01 9.86 12.60
C VAL A 129 0.26 8.80 11.81
N LEU A 130 -0.49 7.92 12.48
CA LEU A 130 -1.21 6.81 11.83
C LEU A 130 -2.39 7.30 10.99
N ARG A 131 -3.00 8.42 11.38
CA ARG A 131 -4.15 9.07 10.72
C ARG A 131 -5.29 8.10 10.38
N LEU A 132 -5.54 7.18 11.29
CA LEU A 132 -6.65 6.25 11.20
C LEU A 132 -7.97 6.97 11.56
N THR A 133 -9.07 6.57 10.92
CA THR A 133 -10.39 7.16 11.17
C THR A 133 -11.04 6.56 12.42
N ASP A 134 -10.83 5.26 12.64
CA ASP A 134 -11.29 4.55 13.85
C ASP A 134 -10.36 3.37 14.12
N TYR A 135 -10.32 2.91 15.37
CA TYR A 135 -9.52 1.74 15.73
C TYR A 135 -10.15 0.94 16.87
N LEU A 136 -9.75 -0.33 16.93
CA LEU A 136 -9.92 -1.18 18.09
C LEU A 136 -8.52 -1.63 18.52
N LEU A 137 -8.21 -1.48 19.80
CA LEU A 137 -7.09 -2.15 20.42
C LEU A 137 -7.62 -2.81 21.69
N ALA A 138 -7.55 -4.14 21.76
CA ALA A 138 -8.08 -4.87 22.91
C ALA A 138 -7.26 -6.13 23.19
N ASN A 139 -7.10 -6.43 24.48
CA ASN A 139 -6.46 -7.63 24.97
C ASN A 139 -7.53 -8.61 25.46
N TYR A 140 -7.68 -9.73 24.78
CA TYR A 140 -8.61 -10.81 25.13
C TYR A 140 -7.90 -11.88 25.93
N VAL A 141 -8.58 -12.38 26.96
CA VAL A 141 -8.12 -13.47 27.83
C VAL A 141 -9.19 -14.55 27.91
N ARG A 142 -8.76 -15.81 27.94
CA ARG A 142 -9.61 -16.99 28.18
C ARG A 142 -9.16 -17.73 29.44
N VAL A 143 -10.03 -18.53 30.04
CA VAL A 143 -9.89 -19.20 31.35
C VAL A 143 -8.56 -19.97 31.54
N ALA A 144 -7.94 -20.45 30.46
CA ALA A 144 -6.64 -21.12 30.49
C ALA A 144 -5.41 -20.17 30.51
N GLY A 145 -5.60 -18.87 30.68
CA GLY A 145 -4.53 -17.87 30.66
C GLY A 145 -4.04 -17.50 29.26
N GLU A 146 -4.68 -18.04 28.22
CA GLU A 146 -4.43 -17.70 26.82
C GLU A 146 -4.77 -16.25 26.54
N ARG A 147 -3.95 -15.58 25.72
CA ARG A 147 -4.08 -14.15 25.44
C ARG A 147 -3.98 -13.88 23.95
N VAL A 148 -4.89 -13.05 23.46
CA VAL A 148 -4.87 -12.54 22.08
C VAL A 148 -5.05 -11.03 22.14
N ASN A 149 -4.09 -10.29 21.58
CA ASN A 149 -4.24 -8.87 21.30
C ASN A 149 -4.87 -8.72 19.91
N LEU A 150 -6.03 -8.08 19.85
CA LEU A 150 -6.70 -7.69 18.62
C LEU A 150 -6.44 -6.21 18.38
N TYR A 151 -5.94 -5.90 17.19
CA TYR A 151 -5.82 -4.55 16.68
C TYR A 151 -6.51 -4.44 15.33
N VAL A 152 -7.40 -3.46 15.20
CA VAL A 152 -8.06 -3.10 13.94
C VAL A 152 -7.77 -1.62 13.69
N ALA A 153 -7.16 -1.32 12.54
CA ALA A 153 -6.96 0.05 12.08
C ALA A 153 -7.88 0.29 10.88
N TYR A 154 -8.88 1.16 11.03
CA TYR A 154 -9.83 1.47 9.97
C TYR A 154 -9.54 2.84 9.36
N TYR A 155 -9.57 2.88 8.03
CA TYR A 155 -9.42 4.07 7.21
C TYR A 155 -10.69 4.23 6.39
N GLU A 156 -11.38 5.35 6.59
CA GLU A 156 -12.55 5.74 5.79
C GLU A 156 -12.15 6.15 4.37
N ASN A 157 -10.99 6.80 4.24
CA ASN A 157 -10.40 7.22 2.98
C ASN A 157 -8.90 6.91 3.02
N GLN A 158 -8.33 6.41 1.92
CA GLN A 158 -6.91 6.09 1.82
C GLN A 158 -6.12 6.96 0.82
N ARG A 159 -6.60 8.18 0.55
CA ARG A 159 -5.89 9.18 -0.26
C ARG A 159 -4.81 9.89 0.56
N LYS A 160 -3.94 10.65 -0.14
CA LYS A 160 -2.97 11.60 0.47
C LYS A 160 -1.97 10.98 1.47
N GLY A 161 -1.64 9.70 1.30
CA GLY A 161 -0.63 9.00 2.13
C GLY A 161 -1.19 8.32 3.37
N GLU A 162 -2.51 8.36 3.58
CA GLU A 162 -3.18 7.73 4.72
C GLU A 162 -3.56 6.30 4.34
N SER A 163 -2.65 5.34 4.49
CA SER A 163 -2.93 3.93 4.15
C SER A 163 -2.30 3.01 5.19
N PRO A 164 -2.94 1.88 5.55
CA PRO A 164 -2.35 0.92 6.44
C PRO A 164 -1.05 0.40 5.83
N HIS A 165 0.05 0.65 6.55
CA HIS A 165 1.33 0.06 6.20
C HIS A 165 1.36 -1.40 6.65
N SER A 166 2.10 -2.22 5.91
CA SER A 166 2.31 -3.61 6.30
C SER A 166 3.00 -3.67 7.67
N PRO A 167 2.53 -4.53 8.60
CA PRO A 167 3.27 -4.83 9.82
C PRO A 167 4.72 -5.26 9.56
N ARG A 168 5.07 -5.74 8.36
CA ARG A 168 6.47 -6.06 7.98
C ARG A 168 7.41 -4.86 8.09
N VAL A 169 6.89 -3.64 7.89
CA VAL A 169 7.67 -2.40 7.97
C VAL A 169 7.74 -1.90 9.42
N CYS A 170 6.63 -1.94 10.15
CA CYS A 170 6.54 -1.36 11.49
C CYS A 170 7.06 -2.26 12.61
N ILE A 171 6.95 -3.59 12.47
CA ILE A 171 7.40 -4.56 13.49
C ILE A 171 8.91 -4.41 13.78
N PRO A 172 9.81 -4.36 12.76
CA PRO A 172 11.23 -4.12 12.99
C PRO A 172 11.52 -2.80 13.70
N GLY A 173 10.77 -1.73 13.38
CA GLY A 173 10.89 -0.43 14.05
C GLY A 173 10.61 -0.48 15.56
N GLY A 174 9.81 -1.44 16.02
CA GLY A 174 9.56 -1.71 17.45
C GLY A 174 10.62 -2.58 18.14
N GLY A 175 11.73 -2.88 17.45
CA GLY A 175 12.81 -3.74 17.93
C GLY A 175 12.53 -5.24 17.83
N TRP A 176 11.51 -5.65 17.05
CA TRP A 176 11.18 -7.05 16.84
C TRP A 176 11.81 -7.60 15.57
N GLN A 177 12.44 -8.76 15.67
CA GLN A 177 12.99 -9.47 14.52
C GLN A 177 11.92 -10.41 13.94
N ILE A 178 11.69 -10.32 12.63
CA ILE A 178 10.84 -11.27 11.91
C ILE A 178 11.66 -12.52 11.62
N THR A 179 11.28 -13.64 12.23
CA THR A 179 11.99 -14.93 12.10
C THR A 179 11.35 -15.85 11.06
N SER A 180 10.05 -15.67 10.80
CA SER A 180 9.32 -16.41 9.78
C SER A 180 8.15 -15.57 9.30
N LEU A 181 7.85 -15.67 8.00
CA LEU A 181 6.71 -15.05 7.37
C LEU A 181 6.16 -16.01 6.30
N SER A 182 4.89 -16.36 6.41
CA SER A 182 4.15 -17.14 5.41
C SER A 182 2.79 -16.51 5.15
N ARG A 183 2.19 -16.83 4.01
CA ARG A 183 0.78 -16.54 3.74
C ARG A 183 -0.01 -17.83 3.90
N GLU A 184 -1.10 -17.77 4.64
CA GLU A 184 -1.95 -18.90 4.92
C GLU A 184 -3.42 -18.54 4.65
N GLN A 185 -4.26 -19.57 4.70
CA GLN A 185 -5.70 -19.41 4.58
C GLN A 185 -6.43 -20.18 5.68
N LEU A 186 -7.61 -19.68 6.02
CA LEU A 186 -8.55 -20.29 6.94
C LEU A 186 -9.94 -20.18 6.33
N ASP A 187 -10.65 -21.31 6.27
CA ASP A 187 -12.04 -21.31 5.84
C ASP A 187 -12.92 -20.87 7.01
N LEU A 188 -13.71 -19.83 6.78
CA LEU A 188 -14.63 -19.24 7.74
C LEU A 188 -16.02 -19.81 7.48
N GLU A 189 -16.49 -20.68 8.37
CA GLU A 189 -17.87 -21.13 8.36
C GLU A 189 -18.80 -19.94 8.60
N GLN A 190 -19.89 -19.83 7.82
CA GLN A 190 -20.92 -18.79 7.99
C GLN A 190 -20.47 -17.33 7.73
N SER A 191 -19.46 -17.11 6.87
CA SER A 191 -19.06 -15.78 6.40
C SER A 191 -19.47 -15.56 4.94
N ASP A 192 -19.84 -14.33 4.57
CA ASP A 192 -20.09 -13.92 3.18
C ASP A 192 -18.84 -14.10 2.30
N GLU A 193 -17.65 -13.97 2.91
CA GLU A 193 -16.38 -14.39 2.32
C GLU A 193 -15.88 -15.66 3.03
N PRO A 194 -15.96 -16.84 2.38
CA PRO A 194 -15.75 -18.12 3.05
C PRO A 194 -14.27 -18.44 3.32
N THR A 195 -13.34 -17.69 2.73
CA THR A 195 -11.90 -17.95 2.90
C THR A 195 -11.18 -16.68 3.31
N LEU A 196 -10.60 -16.70 4.50
CA LEU A 196 -9.71 -15.66 5.00
C LEU A 196 -8.28 -15.96 4.57
N HIS A 197 -7.70 -15.11 3.73
CA HIS A 197 -6.26 -15.10 3.49
C HIS A 197 -5.56 -14.16 4.49
N PHE A 198 -4.56 -14.66 5.21
CA PHE A 198 -3.80 -13.88 6.18
C PHE A 198 -2.29 -14.13 6.07
N ASN A 199 -1.50 -13.16 6.50
CA ASN A 199 -0.06 -13.32 6.70
C ASN A 199 0.19 -13.80 8.12
N ARG A 200 0.99 -14.86 8.25
CA ARG A 200 1.46 -15.42 9.49
C ARG A 200 2.92 -15.03 9.70
N THR A 201 3.21 -14.39 10.82
CA THR A 201 4.56 -13.90 11.13
C THR A 201 4.97 -14.35 12.52
N LEU A 202 6.13 -15.00 12.64
CA LEU A 202 6.76 -15.27 13.94
C LEU A 202 7.81 -14.18 14.22
N ILE A 203 7.66 -13.47 15.33
CA ILE A 203 8.55 -12.38 15.71
C ILE A 203 9.22 -12.67 17.05
N LYS A 204 10.45 -12.16 17.21
CA LYS A 204 11.28 -12.36 18.40
C LYS A 204 11.91 -11.04 18.86
N ARG A 205 11.99 -10.82 20.17
CA ARG A 205 12.73 -9.72 20.80
C ARG A 205 13.36 -10.20 22.10
N GLY A 206 14.69 -10.40 22.10
CA GLY A 206 15.35 -11.12 23.19
C GLY A 206 14.77 -12.53 23.32
N GLU A 207 14.38 -12.93 24.53
CA GLU A 207 13.73 -14.23 24.78
C GLU A 207 12.22 -14.25 24.48
N GLN A 208 11.61 -13.08 24.20
CA GLN A 208 10.19 -12.98 23.92
C GLN A 208 9.90 -13.41 22.48
N ARG A 209 8.88 -14.25 22.30
CA ARG A 209 8.37 -14.67 21.00
C ARG A 209 6.89 -14.34 20.90
N GLN A 210 6.45 -13.89 19.73
CA GLN A 210 5.04 -13.66 19.45
C GLN A 210 4.70 -14.19 18.07
N LEU A 211 3.49 -14.73 17.94
CA LEU A 211 2.90 -15.09 16.67
C LEU A 211 1.89 -14.00 16.30
N VAL A 212 2.03 -13.50 15.08
CA VAL A 212 1.22 -12.40 14.53
C VAL A 212 0.49 -12.89 13.31
N TYR A 213 -0.83 -12.81 13.30
CA TYR A 213 -1.64 -12.95 12.10
C TYR A 213 -2.12 -11.57 11.67
N TYR A 214 -2.07 -11.26 10.39
CA TYR A 214 -2.65 -10.02 9.89
C TYR A 214 -3.18 -10.13 8.46
N TRP A 215 -4.22 -9.37 8.16
CA TRP A 215 -4.83 -9.28 6.84
C TRP A 215 -5.45 -7.91 6.64
N PHE A 216 -5.83 -7.64 5.41
CA PHE A 216 -6.50 -6.41 4.98
C PHE A 216 -7.93 -6.74 4.62
N GLN A 217 -8.87 -5.98 5.15
CA GLN A 217 -10.28 -6.07 4.79
C GLN A 217 -10.68 -4.83 3.99
N GLN A 218 -11.08 -5.04 2.75
CA GLN A 218 -11.27 -3.95 1.80
C GLN A 218 -12.49 -4.18 0.92
N ARG A 219 -13.53 -3.39 1.14
CA ARG A 219 -14.74 -3.31 0.29
C ARG A 219 -15.30 -4.70 -0.06
N GLY A 220 -15.42 -5.51 0.98
CA GLY A 220 -15.92 -6.89 0.91
C GLY A 220 -14.86 -7.96 0.68
N ARG A 221 -13.56 -7.65 0.58
CA ARG A 221 -12.48 -8.62 0.30
C ARG A 221 -11.54 -8.81 1.50
N LEU A 222 -11.19 -10.06 1.81
CA LEU A 222 -10.22 -10.46 2.85
C LEU A 222 -8.89 -10.89 2.22
N MET A 223 -7.87 -10.04 2.34
CA MET A 223 -6.63 -10.18 1.57
C MET A 223 -5.38 -10.16 2.44
N ALA A 224 -4.41 -11.01 2.08
CA ALA A 224 -3.06 -10.99 2.65
C ALA A 224 -1.99 -10.41 1.70
N ASN A 225 -2.35 -10.17 0.43
CA ASN A 225 -1.39 -9.68 -0.56
C ASN A 225 -1.43 -8.16 -0.67
N GLU A 226 -0.39 -7.51 -0.16
CA GLU A 226 -0.23 -6.05 -0.16
C GLU A 226 -0.27 -5.44 -1.57
N TYR A 227 0.22 -6.15 -2.58
CA TYR A 227 0.15 -5.68 -3.97
C TYR A 227 -1.28 -5.69 -4.50
N LEU A 228 -2.06 -6.75 -4.18
CA LEU A 228 -3.47 -6.82 -4.57
C LEU A 228 -4.30 -5.78 -3.81
N VAL A 229 -3.98 -5.55 -2.53
CA VAL A 229 -4.59 -4.49 -1.72
C VAL A 229 -4.42 -3.13 -2.39
N LYS A 230 -3.21 -2.78 -2.86
CA LYS A 230 -2.97 -1.54 -3.61
C LYS A 230 -3.65 -1.53 -4.99
N TRP A 231 -3.64 -2.65 -5.71
CA TRP A 231 -4.30 -2.76 -7.01
C TRP A 231 -5.82 -2.55 -6.90
N TYR A 232 -6.49 -3.22 -5.96
CA TYR A 232 -7.92 -3.05 -5.74
C TYR A 232 -8.25 -1.68 -5.15
N LEU A 233 -7.35 -1.06 -4.40
CA LEU A 233 -7.52 0.34 -3.98
C LEU A 233 -7.65 1.26 -5.20
N LEU A 234 -6.75 1.12 -6.19
CA LEU A 234 -6.79 1.88 -7.43
C LEU A 234 -8.07 1.59 -8.24
N VAL A 235 -8.38 0.30 -8.45
CA VAL A 235 -9.55 -0.10 -9.25
C VAL A 235 -10.85 0.34 -8.59
N ASP A 236 -11.01 0.15 -7.28
CA ASP A 236 -12.22 0.54 -6.55
C ASP A 236 -12.33 2.08 -6.44
N ALA A 237 -11.22 2.82 -6.35
CA ALA A 237 -11.23 4.28 -6.40
C ALA A 237 -11.85 4.79 -7.73
N LEU A 238 -11.49 4.17 -8.86
CA LEU A 238 -11.99 4.55 -10.18
C LEU A 238 -13.41 4.04 -10.44
N ALA A 239 -13.69 2.78 -10.11
CA ALA A 239 -14.95 2.12 -10.46
C ALA A 239 -16.07 2.33 -9.44
N LYS A 240 -15.73 2.50 -8.15
CA LYS A 240 -16.69 2.59 -7.05
C LYS A 240 -16.65 3.91 -6.31
N ASN A 241 -15.69 4.79 -6.62
CA ASN A 241 -15.45 6.06 -5.90
C ASN A 241 -15.26 5.87 -4.38
N ARG A 242 -14.54 4.82 -3.98
CA ARG A 242 -14.32 4.44 -2.58
C ARG A 242 -12.97 3.80 -2.33
N THR A 243 -12.32 4.20 -1.23
CA THR A 243 -11.02 3.67 -0.81
C THR A 243 -11.00 3.14 0.63
N ASP A 244 -12.16 3.02 1.28
CA ASP A 244 -12.27 2.55 2.66
C ASP A 244 -11.72 1.14 2.88
N GLY A 245 -11.06 0.90 4.01
CA GLY A 245 -10.53 -0.42 4.35
C GLY A 245 -9.90 -0.48 5.74
N ALA A 246 -9.59 -1.69 6.19
CA ALA A 246 -8.99 -1.94 7.49
C ALA A 246 -7.79 -2.87 7.41
N LEU A 247 -6.83 -2.67 8.32
CA LEU A 247 -5.84 -3.67 8.70
C LEU A 247 -6.32 -4.34 9.98
N VAL A 248 -6.43 -5.67 9.96
CA VAL A 248 -6.69 -6.46 11.17
C VAL A 248 -5.43 -7.22 11.54
N ARG A 249 -5.08 -7.21 12.82
CA ARG A 249 -3.91 -7.87 13.37
C ARG A 249 -4.27 -8.57 14.67
N LEU A 250 -3.93 -9.85 14.74
CA LEU A 250 -3.97 -10.65 15.95
C LEU A 250 -2.54 -10.93 16.41
N VAL A 251 -2.29 -10.86 17.71
CA VAL A 251 -1.00 -11.19 18.31
C VAL A 251 -1.21 -12.07 19.53
N THR A 252 -0.50 -13.18 19.60
CA THR A 252 -0.37 -13.97 20.82
C THR A 252 1.10 -14.09 21.24
N PRO A 253 1.43 -13.98 22.54
CA PRO A 253 2.72 -14.44 23.02
C PRO A 253 2.87 -15.96 22.83
N ILE A 254 4.10 -16.41 22.67
CA ILE A 254 4.50 -17.83 22.66
C ILE A 254 5.52 -18.03 23.79
N ASP A 255 5.11 -18.74 24.84
CA ASP A 255 6.00 -18.98 25.98
C ASP A 255 7.22 -19.81 25.57
N SER A 256 8.35 -19.68 26.27
CA SER A 256 9.61 -20.37 25.92
C SER A 256 9.46 -21.90 25.82
N ARG A 257 8.57 -22.48 26.64
CA ARG A 257 8.27 -23.92 26.67
C ARG A 257 7.08 -24.34 25.79
N GLU A 258 6.38 -23.38 25.20
CA GLU A 258 5.21 -23.62 24.38
C GLU A 258 5.62 -23.91 22.91
N PRO A 259 5.07 -24.95 22.27
CA PRO A 259 5.25 -25.15 20.83
C PRO A 259 4.50 -24.08 20.04
N ILE A 260 5.10 -23.55 18.97
CA ILE A 260 4.50 -22.50 18.13
C ILE A 260 3.10 -22.89 17.62
N ALA A 261 2.89 -24.18 17.32
CA ALA A 261 1.60 -24.71 16.88
C ALA A 261 0.46 -24.53 17.90
N ALA A 262 0.75 -24.36 19.19
CA ALA A 262 -0.26 -24.02 20.18
C ALA A 262 -0.77 -22.59 20.00
N GLY A 263 0.13 -21.64 19.69
CA GLY A 263 -0.24 -20.29 19.28
C GLY A 263 -1.06 -20.26 17.99
N ASP A 264 -0.73 -21.10 17.00
CA ASP A 264 -1.53 -21.22 15.78
C ASP A 264 -2.96 -21.70 16.07
N ARG A 265 -3.13 -22.72 16.91
CA ARG A 265 -4.47 -23.18 17.33
C ARG A 265 -5.24 -22.09 18.06
N ARG A 266 -4.57 -21.36 18.96
CA ARG A 266 -5.16 -20.24 19.69
C ARG A 266 -5.67 -19.15 18.76
N LEU A 267 -4.85 -18.71 17.80
CA LEU A 267 -5.23 -17.66 16.85
C LEU A 267 -6.26 -18.10 15.81
N ARG A 268 -6.30 -19.39 15.45
CA ARG A 268 -7.32 -19.94 14.53
C ARG A 268 -8.67 -20.15 15.21
N GLN A 269 -8.68 -20.38 16.53
CA GLN A 269 -9.90 -20.53 17.31
C GLN A 269 -10.52 -19.19 17.72
N PHE A 270 -9.68 -18.17 17.96
CA PHE A 270 -10.11 -16.80 18.25
C PHE A 270 -10.78 -16.18 17.01
#